data_AF-H1KG75-F1
#
_entry.id   AF-H1KG75-F1
#
_cell.length_a   1.000
_cell.length_b   1.000
_cell.length_c   1.000
_cell.angle_alpha   90.00
_cell.angle_beta   90.00
_cell.angle_gamma   90.00
#
_symmetry.space_group_name_H-M   'P 1'
#
loop_
_entity.id
_entity.type
_entity.pdbx_description
1 polymer ?
#
loop_
_entity_poly.entity_id
_entity_poly.type
_entity_poly.pdbx_seq_one_letter_code
_entity_poly.pdbx_strand_id
1 'polypeptide(L)' 'MPRIARRGIERSQRLGRHRWVVERPLAWLVRFRRLAIRYERRADIHLAFTTLACALITLNQCRRFC' A
#
# COMPACT_ATOMS: atom_id res chain seq x y z
N MET A 1 -15.18 -7.99 16.07
CA MET A 1 -14.45 -7.89 14.80
C MET A 1 -14.54 -6.47 14.25
N PRO A 2 -13.45 -5.72 14.10
CA PRO A 2 -13.50 -4.39 13.48
C PRO A 2 -13.86 -4.53 11.99
N ARG A 3 -14.96 -3.90 11.57
CA ARG A 3 -15.49 -3.96 10.20
C ARG A 3 -15.04 -2.72 9.41
N ILE A 4 -14.44 -2.92 8.23
CA ILE A 4 -14.08 -1.82 7.33
C ILE A 4 -15.36 -1.19 6.78
N ALA A 5 -15.48 0.12 6.97
CA ALA A 5 -16.63 0.91 6.54
C ALA A 5 -16.82 0.87 5.00
N ARG A 6 -18.08 0.72 4.56
CA ARG A 6 -18.45 0.60 3.13
C ARG A 6 -18.71 1.97 2.50
N ARG A 7 -18.13 2.19 1.30
CA ARG A 7 -18.31 3.41 0.51
C ARG A 7 -19.79 3.59 0.15
N GLY A 8 -20.35 4.77 0.41
CA GLY A 8 -21.75 5.10 0.08
C GLY A 8 -22.80 4.65 1.10
N ILE A 9 -22.42 3.89 2.14
CA ILE A 9 -23.33 3.41 3.18
C ILE A 9 -23.01 4.07 4.53
N GLU A 10 -21.72 4.16 4.87
CA GLU A 10 -21.28 4.71 6.15
C GLU A 10 -20.70 6.12 5.98
N ARG A 11 -20.84 6.98 7.01
CA ARG A 11 -20.35 8.36 6.99
C ARG A 11 -18.81 8.39 6.81
N SER A 12 -18.34 9.26 5.92
CA SER A 12 -16.92 9.43 5.54
C SER A 12 -15.95 9.63 6.71
N GLN A 13 -16.42 10.20 7.83
CA GLN A 13 -15.61 10.48 9.02
C GLN A 13 -14.93 9.24 9.62
N ARG A 14 -15.54 8.04 9.51
CA ARG A 14 -14.95 6.78 10.01
C ARG A 14 -14.13 6.04 8.95
N LEU A 15 -14.33 6.33 7.65
CA LEU A 15 -13.58 5.71 6.56
C LEU A 15 -12.11 6.14 6.56
N GLY A 16 -11.83 7.44 6.74
CA GLY A 16 -10.49 8.01 6.56
C GLY A 16 -9.43 7.49 7.55
N ARG A 17 -9.76 7.40 8.85
CA ARG A 17 -8.77 7.00 9.88
C ARG A 17 -8.22 5.58 9.69
N HIS A 18 -9.09 4.61 9.41
CA HIS A 18 -8.67 3.22 9.25
C HIS A 18 -8.13 2.92 7.85
N ARG A 19 -8.68 3.56 6.79
CA ARG A 19 -8.19 3.36 5.43
C ARG A 19 -6.82 3.97 5.19
N TRP A 20 -6.53 5.14 5.78
CA TRP A 20 -5.28 5.85 5.51
C TRP A 20 -4.04 5.01 5.85
N VAL A 21 -4.12 4.14 6.86
CA VAL A 21 -3.02 3.23 7.23
C VAL A 21 -2.65 2.27 6.08
N VAL A 22 -3.62 1.84 5.27
CA VAL A 22 -3.42 0.93 4.14
C VAL A 22 -3.22 1.69 2.82
N GLU A 23 -3.97 2.77 2.61
CA GLU A 23 -3.86 3.58 1.39
C GLU A 23 -2.50 4.28 1.28
N ARG A 24 -1.91 4.67 2.41
CA ARG A 24 -0.60 5.32 2.46
C ARG A 24 0.56 4.44 1.94
N PRO A 25 0.76 3.18 2.39
CA PRO A 25 1.77 2.31 1.81
C PRO A 25 1.47 1.92 0.36
N LEU A 26 0.20 1.77 -0.02
CA LEU A 26 -0.18 1.57 -1.42
C LEU A 26 0.24 2.75 -2.30
N ALA A 27 0.08 3.99 -1.83
CA ALA A 27 0.55 5.18 -2.53
C ALA A 27 2.08 5.18 -2.72
N TRP A 28 2.86 4.62 -1.79
CA TRP A 28 4.30 4.46 -1.96
C TRP A 28 4.66 3.39 -2.99
N LEU A 29 3.90 2.28 -3.04
CA LEU A 29 4.08 1.25 -4.08
C LEU A 29 3.85 1.80 -5.48
N VAL A 30 2.85 2.68 -5.66
CA VAL A 30 2.57 3.35 -6.93
C VAL A 30 3.69 4.31 -7.36
N ARG A 31 4.60 4.72 -6.47
CA ARG A 31 5.79 5.51 -6.87
C ARG A 31 6.83 4.67 -7.61
N PHE A 32 6.81 3.35 -7.48
CA PHE A 32 7.68 2.46 -8.24
C PHE A 32 7.05 2.20 -9.61
N ARG A 33 7.62 2.78 -10.68
CA ARG A 33 7.06 2.72 -12.04
C ARG A 33 6.67 1.30 -12.50
N ARG A 34 7.49 0.29 -12.18
CA ARG A 34 7.25 -1.13 -12.54
C ARG A 34 6.09 -1.79 -11.78
N LEU A 35 5.68 -1.22 -10.65
CA LEU A 35 4.54 -1.68 -9.85
C LEU A 35 3.29 -0.84 -10.10
N ALA A 36 3.46 0.45 -10.43
CA ALA A 36 2.37 1.36 -10.78
C ALA A 36 1.59 0.90 -12.01
N ILE A 37 2.32 0.46 -13.02
CA ILE A 37 1.78 -0.14 -14.25
C ILE A 37 2.24 -1.59 -14.25
N ARG A 38 1.33 -2.53 -14.55
CA ARG A 38 1.68 -3.96 -14.67
C ARG A 38 2.49 -4.20 -15.94
N TYR A 39 3.79 -3.91 -15.86
CA TYR A 39 4.75 -4.19 -16.93
C TYR A 39 5.04 -5.68 -17.05
N GLU A 40 5.13 -6.37 -15.91
CA GLU A 40 5.45 -7.79 -15.88
C GLU A 40 4.22 -8.66 -16.16
N ARG A 41 4.31 -9.52 -17.18
CA ARG A 41 3.26 -10.51 -17.48
C ARG A 41 3.29 -11.69 -16.50
N ARG A 42 4.46 -12.00 -15.92
CA ARG A 42 4.64 -13.10 -14.96
C ARG A 42 4.37 -12.63 -13.54
N ALA A 43 3.49 -13.36 -12.84
CA ALA A 43 3.11 -13.05 -11.47
C ALA A 43 4.30 -13.15 -10.49
N ASP A 44 5.21 -14.11 -10.70
CA ASP A 44 6.34 -14.36 -9.80
C ASP A 44 7.32 -13.19 -9.78
N ILE A 45 7.59 -12.61 -10.96
CA ILE A 45 8.46 -11.44 -11.10
C ILE A 45 7.79 -10.23 -10.45
N HIS A 46 6.48 -10.04 -10.69
CA HIS A 46 5.72 -8.96 -10.05
C HIS A 46 5.72 -9.08 -8.52
N LEU A 47 5.56 -10.29 -7.99
CA LEU A 47 5.61 -10.57 -6.57
C LEU A 47 7.00 -10.24 -6.00
N ALA A 48 8.08 -10.67 -6.65
CA ALA A 48 9.44 -10.37 -6.22
C ALA A 48 9.70 -8.86 -6.13
N PHE A 49 9.27 -8.08 -7.14
CA PHE A 49 9.38 -6.62 -7.09
C PHE A 49 8.52 -5.99 -6.00
N THR A 50 7.32 -6.53 -5.77
CA THR A 50 6.44 -6.05 -4.70
C THR A 50 7.07 -6.26 -3.34
N THR A 51 7.63 -7.45 -3.08
CA THR A 51 8.32 -7.77 -1.84
C THR A 51 9.56 -6.89 -1.64
N LEU A 52 10.34 -6.66 -2.70
CA LEU A 52 11.51 -5.77 -2.65
C LEU A 52 11.10 -4.32 -2.33
N ALA A 53 10.05 -3.81 -2.97
CA ALA A 53 9.54 -2.46 -2.71
C ALA A 53 9.03 -2.31 -1.28
N CYS A 54 8.33 -3.31 -0.74
CA CYS A 54 7.92 -3.34 0.67
C CYS A 54 9.13 -3.29 1.61
N ALA A 55 10.18 -4.07 1.36
CA ALA A 55 11.40 -4.07 2.18
C ALA A 55 12.09 -2.70 2.20
N LEU A 56 12.17 -2.01 1.05
CA LEU A 56 12.73 -0.66 0.94
C LEU A 56 11.88 0.36 1.69
N ILE A 57 10.56 0.28 1.58
CA ILE A 57 9.63 1.13 2.33
C ILE A 57 9.85 0.93 3.83
N THR A 58 9.87 -0.32 4.32
CA THR A 58 10.06 -0.59 5.74
C THR A 58 11.40 -0.08 6.25
N LEU A 59 12.48 -0.29 5.50
CA LEU A 59 13.82 0.22 5.85
C LEU A 59 13.83 1.74 5.98
N ASN A 60 13.23 2.44 5.02
CA ASN A 60 13.16 3.91 5.04
C ASN A 60 12.30 4.43 6.20
N GLN A 61 11.23 3.71 6.57
CA GLN A 61 10.44 4.09 7.74
C GLN A 61 11.20 3.83 9.04
N CYS A 62 11.85 2.67 9.19
CA CYS A 62 12.71 2.41 10.36
C CYS A 62 13.77 3.50 10.54
N ARG A 63 14.46 3.89 9.45
CA ARG A 63 15.43 5.00 9.45
C ARG A 63 14.84 6.37 9.79
N ARG A 64 13.53 6.55 9.67
CA ARG A 64 12.85 7.80 10.03
C ARG A 64 12.47 7.84 11.51
N PHE A 65 12.33 6.67 12.15
CA PHE A 65 11.97 6.54 13.56
C PHE A 65 13.20 6.39 14.46
N CYS A 66 14.32 5.89 13.93
CA CYS A 66 15.64 6.01 14.56
C CYS A 66 16.22 7.41 14.34
#